data_AF-A0A1C6GXD7-F1
#
_entry.id   AF-A0A1C6GXD7-F1
#
_cell.length_a   1.000
_cell.length_b   1.000
_cell.length_c   1.000
_cell.angle_alpha   90.00
_cell.angle_beta   90.00
_cell.angle_gamma   90.00
#
_symmetry.space_group_name_H-M   'P 1'
#
loop_
_entity.id
_entity.type
_entity.pdbx_description
1 polymer ?
#
loop_
_entity_poly.entity_id
_entity_poly.type
_entity_poly.pdbx_seq_one_letter_code
_entity_poly.pdbx_strand_id
1 'polypeptide(L)'
;MEQQGRPEPAGRAKLTKGYNLPARYVLHTVGPIIQGRVTRRDRERLAACYRACLELAAAQSLESVAFYCISTGEFRFPHPEAAAIAVRTVKAFLQTPTSIRTIIFNVFKDIDADLYRSLL
;
A
#
# COMPACT_ATOMS: atom_id res chain seq x y z
N MET A 1 -2.66 -16.44 11.54
CA MET A 1 -3.54 -15.61 12.41
C MET A 1 -3.76 -16.22 13.79
N GLU A 2 -3.52 -17.53 13.99
CA GLU A 2 -3.65 -18.21 15.30
C GLU A 2 -2.93 -17.49 16.44
N GLN A 3 -1.64 -17.16 16.27
CA GLN A 3 -0.87 -16.41 17.27
C GLN A 3 -1.46 -15.02 17.60
N GLN A 4 -2.15 -14.38 16.65
CA GLN A 4 -2.78 -13.09 16.87
C GLN A 4 -4.16 -13.21 17.54
N GLY A 5 -4.82 -14.37 17.43
CA GLY A 5 -6.15 -14.64 18.00
C GLY A 5 -7.31 -13.84 17.39
N ARG A 6 -7.08 -13.06 16.33
CA ARG A 6 -8.12 -12.25 15.66
C ARG A 6 -7.77 -11.90 14.21
N PRO A 7 -8.76 -11.54 13.37
CA PRO A 7 -8.53 -11.04 12.02
C PRO A 7 -7.68 -9.77 11.99
N GLU A 8 -6.97 -9.56 10.88
CA GLU A 8 -6.14 -8.36 10.68
C GLU A 8 -7.02 -7.12 10.44
N PRO A 9 -6.82 -6.03 11.20
CA PRO A 9 -7.57 -4.80 10.98
C PRO A 9 -7.03 -4.00 9.78
N ALA A 10 -7.90 -3.17 9.19
CA ALA A 10 -7.50 -2.29 8.10
C ALA A 10 -6.41 -1.27 8.51
N GLY A 11 -5.48 -0.99 7.61
CA GLY A 11 -4.38 -0.04 7.84
C GLY A 11 -3.15 -0.63 8.56
N ARG A 12 -3.08 -1.95 8.72
CA ARG A 12 -1.90 -2.66 9.24
C ARG A 12 -1.25 -3.52 8.17
N ALA A 13 -0.01 -3.94 8.42
CA ALA A 13 0.75 -4.81 7.53
C ALA A 13 1.39 -6.00 8.27
N LYS A 14 1.54 -7.12 7.55
CA LYS A 14 2.27 -8.32 7.97
C LYS A 14 3.23 -8.74 6.87
N LEU A 15 4.34 -9.38 7.22
CA LEU A 15 5.35 -9.82 6.27
C LEU A 15 5.45 -11.35 6.25
N THR A 16 5.54 -11.94 5.07
CA THR A 16 5.91 -13.34 4.88
C THR A 16 7.01 -13.47 3.84
N LYS A 17 7.64 -14.64 3.75
CA LYS A 17 8.51 -14.97 2.61
C LYS A 17 7.67 -15.01 1.32
N GLY A 18 8.31 -14.74 0.18
CA GLY A 18 7.68 -14.81 -1.14
C GLY A 18 7.59 -16.22 -1.72
N TYR A 19 8.34 -17.18 -1.17
CA TYR A 19 8.37 -18.58 -1.62
C TYR A 19 8.70 -18.69 -3.11
N ASN A 20 7.76 -19.16 -3.94
CA ASN A 20 7.96 -19.35 -5.38
C ASN A 20 7.91 -18.05 -6.20
N LEU A 21 7.68 -16.91 -5.54
CA LEU A 21 7.73 -15.60 -6.18
C LEU A 21 9.18 -15.13 -6.35
N PRO A 22 9.48 -14.35 -7.41
CA PRO A 22 10.78 -13.68 -7.54
C PRO A 22 11.02 -12.65 -6.42
N ALA A 23 9.95 -12.15 -5.80
CA ALA A 23 10.04 -11.27 -4.64
C ALA A 23 10.49 -12.04 -3.39
N ARG A 24 11.46 -11.50 -2.64
CA ARG A 24 11.95 -12.10 -1.39
C ARG A 24 10.86 -12.22 -0.32
N TYR A 25 9.97 -11.24 -0.27
CA TYR A 25 8.91 -11.14 0.73
C TYR A 25 7.59 -10.65 0.12
N VAL A 26 6.49 -10.91 0.83
CA VAL A 26 5.18 -10.34 0.56
C VAL A 26 4.72 -9.53 1.76
N LEU A 27 4.37 -8.27 1.51
CA LEU A 27 3.72 -7.37 2.48
C LEU A 27 2.21 -7.50 2.32
N HIS A 28 1.55 -8.06 3.34
CA HIS A 28 0.11 -8.24 3.39
C HIS A 28 -0.50 -7.07 4.16
N THR A 29 -1.41 -6.31 3.54
CA THR A 29 -2.13 -5.23 4.19
C THR A 29 -3.61 -5.28 3.85
N VAL A 30 -4.47 -4.90 4.80
CA VAL A 30 -5.92 -4.85 4.61
C VAL A 30 -6.33 -3.40 4.36
N GLY A 31 -6.78 -3.14 3.13
CA GLY A 31 -7.31 -1.83 2.76
C GLY A 31 -8.74 -1.58 3.28
N PRO A 32 -9.20 -0.32 3.31
CA PRO A 32 -10.60 -0.01 3.60
C PRO A 32 -11.53 -0.53 2.50
N ILE A 33 -12.76 -0.90 2.89
CA ILE A 33 -13.84 -1.34 1.99
C ILE A 33 -14.88 -0.21 1.90
N ILE A 34 -15.21 0.22 0.69
CA ILE A 34 -16.10 1.36 0.45
C ILE A 34 -17.52 0.88 0.10
N GLN A 35 -18.48 1.24 0.94
CA GLN A 35 -19.91 0.92 0.79
C GLN A 35 -20.76 2.12 0.35
N GLY A 36 -20.19 3.33 0.36
CA GLY A 36 -20.87 4.57 -0.01
C GLY A 36 -19.87 5.66 -0.36
N ARG A 37 -20.07 6.88 0.17
CA ARG A 37 -19.09 7.96 -0.01
C ARG A 37 -17.84 7.70 0.82
N VAL A 38 -16.67 8.00 0.24
CA VAL A 38 -15.37 7.88 0.93
C VAL A 38 -15.34 8.82 2.13
N THR A 39 -15.13 8.27 3.32
CA THR A 39 -15.03 9.06 4.56
C THR A 39 -13.59 9.48 4.83
N ARG A 40 -13.40 10.42 5.77
CA ARG A 40 -12.06 10.78 6.26
C ARG A 40 -11.30 9.56 6.80
N ARG A 41 -11.99 8.69 7.54
CA ARG A 41 -11.43 7.47 8.13
C ARG A 41 -10.93 6.50 7.06
N ASP A 42 -11.61 6.41 5.91
CA ASP A 42 -11.19 5.53 4.82
C ASP A 42 -9.88 6.01 4.19
N ARG A 43 -9.75 7.33 3.97
CA ARG A 43 -8.51 7.95 3.47
C ARG A 43 -7.35 7.71 4.43
N GLU A 44 -7.58 7.89 5.73
CA GLU A 44 -6.58 7.66 6.78
C GLU A 44 -6.15 6.19 6.84
N ARG A 45 -7.09 5.24 6.69
CA ARG A 45 -6.81 3.80 6.63
C ARG A 45 -6.02 3.41 5.38
N LEU A 46 -6.38 3.94 4.22
CA LEU A 46 -5.62 3.66 3.00
C LEU A 46 -4.18 4.17 3.13
N ALA A 47 -4.00 5.40 3.61
CA ALA A 47 -2.66 5.94 3.90
C ALA A 47 -1.90 5.10 4.95
N ALA A 48 -2.59 4.60 5.97
CA ALA A 48 -1.99 3.72 6.97
C ALA A 48 -1.50 2.39 6.37
N CYS A 49 -2.18 1.83 5.36
CA CYS A 49 -1.72 0.63 4.65
C CYS A 49 -0.34 0.85 4.03
N TYR A 50 -0.18 1.94 3.26
CA TYR A 50 1.10 2.28 2.65
C TYR A 50 2.19 2.54 3.69
N ARG A 51 1.91 3.33 4.73
CA ARG A 51 2.89 3.58 5.81
C ARG A 51 3.32 2.30 6.50
N ALA A 52 2.38 1.45 6.93
CA ALA A 52 2.69 0.21 7.63
C ALA A 52 3.55 -0.73 6.78
N CYS A 53 3.29 -0.81 5.47
CA CYS A 53 4.11 -1.59 4.56
C CYS A 53 5.53 -1.03 4.42
N LEU A 54 5.67 0.29 4.28
CA LEU A 54 6.96 0.97 4.15
C LEU A 54 7.79 0.86 5.43
N GLU A 55 7.17 1.07 6.59
CA GLU A 55 7.81 0.91 7.91
C GLU A 55 8.32 -0.53 8.09
N LEU A 56 7.50 -1.53 7.75
CA LEU A 56 7.88 -2.93 7.89
C LEU A 56 8.99 -3.34 6.91
N ALA A 57 8.97 -2.82 5.68
CA ALA A 57 10.03 -3.02 4.71
C ALA A 57 11.35 -2.38 5.18
N ALA A 58 11.30 -1.14 5.66
CA ALA A 58 12.47 -0.43 6.17
C ALA A 58 13.08 -1.13 7.40
N ALA A 59 12.23 -1.61 8.32
CA ALA A 59 12.65 -2.38 9.49
C ALA A 59 13.30 -3.73 9.16
N GLN A 60 13.11 -4.24 7.95
CA GLN A 60 13.77 -5.43 7.42
C GLN A 60 14.92 -5.08 6.45
N SER A 61 15.33 -3.80 6.41
CA SER A 61 16.39 -3.29 5.54
C SER A 61 16.17 -3.61 4.06
N LEU A 62 14.91 -3.66 3.61
CA LEU A 62 14.58 -3.89 2.20
C LEU A 62 14.79 -2.61 1.40
N GLU A 63 15.38 -2.76 0.21
CA GLU A 63 15.76 -1.61 -0.63
C GLU A 63 14.73 -1.30 -1.72
N SER A 64 13.82 -2.23 -2.01
CA SER A 64 12.81 -2.08 -3.07
C SER A 64 11.45 -2.61 -2.63
N VAL A 65 10.39 -1.86 -2.92
CA VAL A 65 8.99 -2.26 -2.65
C VAL A 65 8.11 -1.99 -3.87
N ALA A 66 7.23 -2.93 -4.22
CA ALA A 66 6.21 -2.73 -5.23
C ALA A 66 4.81 -2.69 -4.60
N PHE A 67 4.00 -1.71 -4.97
CA PHE A 67 2.61 -1.57 -4.56
C PHE A 67 1.68 -1.75 -5.76
N TYR A 68 0.59 -2.50 -5.56
CA TYR A 68 -0.55 -2.48 -6.45
C TYR A 68 -1.52 -1.34 -6.04
N CYS A 69 -2.58 -1.10 -6.83
CA CYS A 69 -3.62 -0.12 -6.51
C CYS A 69 -4.54 -0.59 -5.35
N ILE A 70 -4.06 -0.46 -4.10
CA ILE A 70 -4.76 -0.93 -2.89
C ILE A 70 -6.19 -0.37 -2.82
N SER A 71 -7.15 -1.27 -2.55
CA SER A 71 -8.59 -1.01 -2.42
C SER A 71 -9.36 -0.53 -3.66
N THR A 72 -8.74 -0.41 -4.84
CA THR A 72 -9.42 0.16 -6.04
C THR A 72 -10.25 -0.83 -6.85
N GLY A 73 -10.07 -2.14 -6.64
CA GLY A 73 -10.88 -3.19 -7.26
C GLY A 73 -12.19 -3.44 -6.52
N GLU A 74 -12.39 -4.66 -6.01
CA GLU A 74 -13.60 -5.08 -5.29
C GLU A 74 -13.93 -4.20 -4.07
N PHE A 75 -12.94 -3.54 -3.48
CA PHE A 75 -13.14 -2.66 -2.31
C PHE A 75 -13.58 -1.24 -2.69
N ARG A 76 -13.70 -0.94 -4.00
CA ARG A 76 -14.35 0.24 -4.59
C ARG A 76 -13.83 1.60 -4.13
N PHE A 77 -12.57 1.70 -3.71
CA PHE A 77 -11.95 2.99 -3.48
C PHE A 77 -11.75 3.71 -4.83
N PRO A 78 -12.21 4.97 -5.00
CA PRO A 78 -12.05 5.69 -6.26
C PRO A 78 -10.60 5.81 -6.71
N HIS A 79 -10.33 5.42 -7.96
CA HIS A 79 -8.98 5.35 -8.52
C HIS A 79 -8.18 6.67 -8.38
N PRO A 80 -8.70 7.87 -8.76
CA PRO A 80 -7.91 9.11 -8.66
C PRO A 80 -7.53 9.45 -7.23
N GLU A 81 -8.45 9.25 -6.28
CA GLU A 81 -8.22 9.56 -4.88
C GLU A 81 -7.26 8.56 -4.22
N ALA A 82 -7.37 7.26 -4.56
CA ALA A 82 -6.46 6.23 -4.08
C ALA A 82 -5.03 6.47 -4.56
N ALA A 83 -4.84 6.78 -5.85
CA ALA A 83 -3.52 7.07 -6.42
C ALA A 83 -2.89 8.31 -5.76
N ALA A 84 -3.66 9.39 -5.57
CA ALA A 84 -3.18 10.58 -4.87
C ALA A 84 -2.76 10.28 -3.42
N ILE A 85 -3.51 9.45 -2.70
CA ILE A 85 -3.15 9.01 -1.34
C ILE A 85 -1.87 8.17 -1.36
N ALA A 86 -1.74 7.23 -2.30
CA ALA A 86 -0.57 6.37 -2.44
C ALA A 86 0.70 7.19 -2.66
N VAL A 87 0.70 8.04 -3.69
CA VAL A 87 1.86 8.87 -4.05
C VAL A 87 2.21 9.84 -2.94
N ARG A 88 1.24 10.56 -2.36
CA ARG A 88 1.48 11.50 -1.25
C ARG A 88 2.09 10.79 -0.04
N THR A 89 1.56 9.62 0.32
CA THR A 89 2.03 8.87 1.48
C THR A 89 3.46 8.37 1.28
N VAL A 90 3.75 7.84 0.08
CA VAL A 90 5.09 7.40 -0.28
C VAL A 90 6.08 8.57 -0.31
N LYS A 91 5.75 9.68 -1.00
CA LYS A 91 6.60 10.88 -1.06
C LYS A 91 6.90 11.40 0.35
N ALA A 92 5.91 11.44 1.24
CA ALA A 92 6.10 11.86 2.63
C ALA A 92 6.99 10.89 3.43
N PHE A 93 6.84 9.58 3.23
CA PHE A 93 7.69 8.59 3.91
C PHE A 93 9.15 8.68 3.46
N LEU A 94 9.41 8.88 2.16
CA LEU A 94 10.77 9.01 1.61
C LEU A 94 11.51 10.28 2.08
N GLN A 95 10.83 11.22 2.75
CA GLN A 95 11.47 12.37 3.39
C GLN A 95 12.15 12.00 4.73
N THR A 96 11.95 10.77 5.21
CA THR A 96 12.60 10.26 6.43
C THR A 96 13.73 9.28 6.08
N PRO A 97 14.72 9.08 6.96
CA PRO A 97 15.77 8.09 6.74
C PRO A 97 15.19 6.69 6.55
N THR A 98 15.53 6.05 5.44
CA THR A 98 15.04 4.71 5.10
C THR A 98 16.06 3.95 4.24
N SER A 99 15.99 2.62 4.29
CA SER A 99 16.75 1.72 3.41
C SER A 99 16.16 1.61 2.00
N ILE A 100 14.89 2.02 1.83
CA ILE A 100 14.15 1.89 0.57
C ILE A 100 14.68 2.90 -0.44
N ARG A 101 15.23 2.41 -1.56
CA ARG A 101 15.75 3.22 -2.67
C ARG A 101 14.83 3.21 -3.88
N THR A 102 13.97 2.19 -4.01
CA THR A 102 13.11 2.02 -5.18
C THR A 102 11.69 1.69 -4.76
N ILE A 103 10.72 2.45 -5.27
CA ILE A 103 9.31 2.15 -5.12
C ILE A 103 8.68 2.02 -6.50
N ILE A 104 7.97 0.92 -6.72
CA ILE A 104 7.27 0.63 -7.97
C ILE A 104 5.77 0.71 -7.71
N PHE A 105 5.07 1.59 -8.44
CA PHE A 105 3.61 1.57 -8.51
C PHE A 105 3.20 0.66 -9.66
N ASN A 106 2.88 -0.59 -9.34
CA ASN A 106 2.45 -1.61 -10.30
C ASN A 106 0.95 -1.42 -10.61
N VAL A 107 0.67 -0.86 -11.78
CA VAL A 107 -0.68 -0.60 -12.30
C VAL A 107 -1.08 -1.65 -13.33
N PHE A 108 -2.38 -1.89 -13.48
CA PHE A 108 -2.91 -2.84 -14.47
C PHE A 108 -3.76 -2.17 -15.55
N LYS A 109 -4.62 -1.21 -15.18
CA LYS A 109 -5.48 -0.50 -16.12
C LYS A 109 -4.79 0.76 -16.64
N ASP A 110 -5.08 1.14 -17.88
CA ASP A 110 -4.54 2.38 -18.48
C ASP A 110 -4.90 3.62 -17.67
N ILE A 111 -6.14 3.69 -17.14
CA ILE A 111 -6.57 4.79 -16.27
C ILE A 111 -5.67 4.93 -15.03
N ASP A 112 -5.23 3.83 -14.42
CA ASP A 112 -4.32 3.89 -13.29
C ASP A 112 -2.94 4.34 -13.74
N ALA A 113 -2.45 3.85 -14.87
CA ALA A 113 -1.17 4.28 -15.42
C ALA A 113 -1.11 5.79 -15.68
N ASP A 114 -2.16 6.34 -16.30
CA ASP A 114 -2.24 7.78 -16.60
C ASP A 114 -2.37 8.61 -15.32
N LEU A 115 -3.17 8.14 -14.34
CA LEU A 115 -3.28 8.80 -13.03
C LEU A 115 -1.93 8.84 -12.31
N TYR A 116 -1.22 7.71 -12.20
CA TYR A 116 0.08 7.67 -11.52
C TYR A 116 1.14 8.50 -12.26
N ARG A 117 1.15 8.50 -13.60
CA ARG A 117 2.04 9.37 -14.40
C ARG A 117 1.80 10.85 -14.13
N SER A 118 0.55 11.27 -13.96
CA SER A 118 0.22 12.68 -13.70
C SER A 118 0.60 13.17 -12.28
N LEU A 119 0.80 12.25 -11.33
CA LEU A 119 1.04 12.55 -9.91
C LEU A 119 2.51 12.52 -9.49
N LEU A 120 3.37 11.88 -10.30
CA LEU A 120 4.79 11.67 -10.00
C LEU A 120 5.61 12.85 -10.47
#